data_AF-A0A9X3EZ37-F1
#
_entry.id   AF-A0A9X3EZ37-F1
#
_cell.length_a   1.000
_cell.length_b   1.000
_cell.length_c   1.000
_cell.angle_alpha   90.00
_cell.angle_beta   90.00
_cell.angle_gamma   90.00
#
_symmetry.space_group_name_H-M   'P 1'
#
loop_
_entity.id
_entity.type
_entity.pdbx_description
1 polymer ?
#
loop_
_entity_poly.entity_id
_entity_poly.type
_entity_poly.pdbx_seq_one_letter_code
_entity_poly.pdbx_strand_id
1 'polypeptide(L)'
;MLPYVDGVHLTGDGSRWLGEYYAKAYRSVLIDGLPWRPLAPRSITREGAVVTVEFDVPVPPLVLDEVLVTNPGNYGFEFTDTSGAPPAIAAVALVGPATVQLTLAAEPVGGNQRVRYAATGTPGVWGGPTTGARGNLRDSDATVSRHGYALHNWAVHFDEPVE
;
A
#
# COMPACT_ATOMS: atom_id res chain seq x y z
N MET A 1 -7.11 -4.28 8.76
CA MET A 1 -7.76 -2.96 8.65
C MET A 1 -8.63 -2.73 9.89
N LEU A 2 -8.86 -1.47 10.29
CA LEU A 2 -9.58 -1.12 11.53
C LEU A 2 -11.08 -1.47 11.45
N PRO A 3 -11.74 -1.84 12.57
CA PRO A 3 -13.18 -2.14 12.60
C PRO A 3 -14.06 -0.88 12.66
N TYR A 4 -15.08 -0.83 11.80
CA TYR A 4 -16.04 0.27 11.65
C TYR A 4 -17.46 -0.14 12.03
N VAL A 5 -18.29 0.83 12.42
CA VAL A 5 -19.72 0.65 12.74
C VAL A 5 -20.57 0.68 11.47
N ASP A 6 -20.31 1.65 10.58
CA ASP A 6 -21.13 1.96 9.41
C ASP A 6 -20.30 2.17 8.13
N GLY A 7 -19.07 1.64 8.13
CA GLY A 7 -18.11 1.81 7.03
C GLY A 7 -17.40 3.17 7.00
N VAL A 8 -17.73 4.09 7.92
CA VAL A 8 -17.10 5.43 8.03
C VAL A 8 -16.58 5.68 9.44
N HIS A 9 -17.39 5.42 10.46
CA HIS A 9 -17.05 5.67 11.86
C HIS A 9 -16.43 4.43 12.52
N LEU A 10 -15.29 4.62 13.19
CA LEU A 10 -14.63 3.55 13.92
C LEU A 10 -15.46 3.10 15.12
N THR A 11 -15.42 1.80 15.39
CA THR A 11 -15.89 1.26 16.67
C THR A 11 -14.99 1.76 17.82
N GLY A 12 -15.40 1.53 19.07
CA GLY A 12 -14.53 1.78 20.23
C GLY A 12 -13.21 1.01 20.15
N ASP A 13 -13.26 -0.25 19.70
CA ASP A 13 -12.06 -1.07 19.49
C ASP A 13 -11.19 -0.56 18.34
N GLY A 14 -11.81 -0.12 17.24
CA GLY A 14 -11.09 0.47 16.11
C GLY A 14 -10.42 1.79 16.46
N SER A 15 -11.07 2.62 17.28
CA SER A 15 -10.49 3.86 17.80
C SER A 15 -9.30 3.60 18.70
N ARG A 16 -9.39 2.57 19.56
CA ARG A 16 -8.26 2.13 20.40
C ARG A 16 -7.10 1.66 19.55
N TRP A 17 -7.36 0.78 18.58
CA TRP A 17 -6.33 0.25 17.69
C TRP A 17 -5.64 1.36 16.89
N LEU A 18 -6.40 2.33 16.36
CA LEU A 18 -5.84 3.52 15.71
C LEU A 18 -4.97 4.36 16.67
N GLY A 19 -5.41 4.55 17.91
CA GLY A 19 -4.61 5.22 18.94
C GLY A 19 -3.25 4.54 19.19
N GLU A 20 -3.19 3.22 19.10
CA GLU A 20 -1.93 2.48 19.23
C GLU A 20 -1.01 2.66 18.02
N TYR A 21 -1.55 2.77 16.80
CA TYR A 21 -0.77 3.20 15.64
C TYR A 21 -0.17 4.60 15.84
N TYR A 22 -0.97 5.54 16.36
CA TYR A 22 -0.48 6.89 16.67
C TYR A 22 0.61 6.87 17.75
N ALA A 23 0.45 6.08 18.81
CA ALA A 23 1.47 5.94 19.85
C ALA A 23 2.78 5.39 19.29
N LYS A 24 2.71 4.41 18.39
CA LYS A 24 3.88 3.83 17.72
C LYS A 24 4.61 4.87 16.86
N ALA A 25 3.88 5.61 16.04
CA ALA A 25 4.42 6.70 15.22
C ALA A 25 5.03 7.82 16.09
N TYR A 26 4.31 8.26 17.11
CA TYR A 26 4.75 9.30 18.06
C TYR A 26 6.06 8.91 18.75
N ARG A 27 6.15 7.66 19.23
CA ARG A 27 7.37 7.16 19.88
C ARG A 27 8.55 7.19 18.91
N SER A 28 8.40 6.63 17.72
CA SER A 28 9.47 6.58 16.72
C SER A 28 10.01 7.98 16.38
N VAL A 29 9.12 8.95 16.17
CA VAL A 29 9.51 10.29 15.73
C VAL A 29 9.99 11.18 16.88
N LEU A 30 9.19 11.30 17.94
CA LEU A 30 9.43 12.31 18.98
C LEU A 30 10.25 11.81 20.16
N ILE A 31 10.23 10.50 20.43
CA ILE A 31 11.00 9.91 21.53
C ILE A 31 12.32 9.36 21.00
N ASP A 32 12.28 8.58 19.91
CA ASP A 32 13.47 7.93 19.34
C ASP A 32 14.21 8.86 18.35
N GLY A 33 13.62 10.00 17.97
CA GLY A 33 14.25 11.01 17.11
C GLY A 33 14.42 10.59 15.65
N LEU A 34 13.68 9.58 15.19
CA LEU A 34 13.74 9.09 13.82
C LEU A 34 12.91 9.98 12.88
N PRO A 35 13.29 10.09 11.59
CA PRO A 35 12.47 10.79 10.62
C PRO A 35 11.13 10.07 10.44
N TRP A 36 10.05 10.84 10.30
CA TRP A 36 8.76 10.28 9.89
C TRP A 36 8.81 9.80 8.44
N ARG A 37 8.68 8.49 8.23
CA ARG A 37 8.50 7.87 6.91
C ARG A 37 7.48 6.74 7.03
N PRO A 38 6.31 6.85 6.38
CA PRO A 38 5.41 5.71 6.26
C PRO A 38 5.96 4.70 5.24
N LEU A 39 5.33 3.53 5.14
CA LEU A 39 5.55 2.65 4.00
C LEU A 39 4.95 3.32 2.74
N ALA A 40 5.82 3.88 1.89
CA ALA A 40 5.44 4.69 0.73
C ALA A 40 6.49 4.59 -0.39
N PRO A 41 6.13 4.81 -1.67
CA PRO A 41 7.08 4.81 -2.75
C PRO A 41 8.10 5.95 -2.58
N ARG A 42 9.37 5.63 -2.83
CA ARG A 42 10.50 6.58 -2.87
C ARG A 42 10.81 6.99 -4.31
N SER A 43 10.74 6.05 -5.24
CA SER A 43 10.96 6.27 -6.67
C SER A 43 10.19 5.23 -7.47
N ILE A 44 9.79 5.63 -8.68
CA ILE A 44 9.11 4.76 -9.63
C ILE A 44 9.78 4.95 -10.99
N THR A 45 10.41 3.91 -11.51
CA THR A 45 11.13 3.96 -12.79
C THR A 45 10.63 2.85 -13.71
N ARG A 46 10.90 2.97 -15.01
CA ARG A 46 10.54 1.94 -15.99
C ARG A 46 11.65 1.65 -16.98
N GLU A 47 11.83 0.36 -17.26
CA GLU A 47 12.65 -0.14 -18.36
C GLU A 47 11.82 -1.09 -19.23
N GLY A 48 11.53 -0.68 -20.47
CA GLY A 48 10.61 -1.41 -21.35
C GLY A 48 9.23 -1.59 -20.70
N ALA A 49 8.82 -2.84 -20.53
CA ALA A 49 7.55 -3.22 -19.88
C ALA A 49 7.67 -3.43 -18.36
N VAL A 50 8.83 -3.21 -17.76
CA VAL A 50 9.05 -3.42 -16.32
C VAL A 50 9.02 -2.09 -15.60
N VAL A 51 8.14 -1.96 -14.61
CA VAL A 51 8.08 -0.80 -13.69
C VAL A 51 8.63 -1.23 -12.34
N THR A 52 9.61 -0.50 -11.83
CA THR A 52 10.26 -0.73 -10.55
C THR A 52 9.82 0.35 -9.56
N VAL A 53 9.17 -0.07 -8.48
CA VAL A 53 8.74 0.80 -7.39
C VAL A 53 9.61 0.51 -6.18
N GLU A 54 10.51 1.43 -5.83
CA GLU A 54 11.27 1.34 -4.59
C GLU A 54 10.51 2.02 -3.46
N PHE A 55 10.49 1.41 -2.28
CA PHE A 55 9.77 1.91 -1.11
C PHE A 55 10.71 2.37 0.01
N ASP A 56 10.28 3.38 0.75
CA ASP A 56 10.68 3.54 2.15
C ASP A 56 9.99 2.45 2.97
N VAL A 57 10.77 1.59 3.62
CA VAL A 57 10.25 0.44 4.38
C VAL A 57 10.73 0.54 5.83
N PRO A 58 9.87 1.00 6.76
CA PRO A 58 10.27 1.20 8.15
C PRO A 58 10.83 -0.06 8.81
N VAL A 59 10.21 -1.23 8.54
CA VAL A 59 10.67 -2.53 9.05
C VAL A 59 10.74 -3.56 7.91
N PRO A 60 11.87 -3.65 7.17
CA PRO A 60 12.00 -4.56 6.03
C PRO A 60 11.99 -6.04 6.47
N PRO A 61 11.52 -6.97 5.63
CA PRO A 61 11.16 -6.77 4.21
C PRO A 61 9.71 -6.37 3.98
N LEU A 62 9.40 -5.98 2.73
CA LEU A 62 8.04 -5.93 2.21
C LEU A 62 7.36 -7.30 2.27
N VAL A 63 6.05 -7.30 2.47
CA VAL A 63 5.19 -8.48 2.46
C VAL A 63 3.89 -8.17 1.74
N LEU A 64 3.49 -9.07 0.82
CA LEU A 64 2.16 -9.09 0.23
C LEU A 64 1.25 -9.96 1.10
N ASP A 65 0.31 -9.33 1.81
CA ASP A 65 -0.56 -9.97 2.78
C ASP A 65 -1.98 -10.10 2.23
N GLU A 66 -2.28 -11.29 1.68
CA GLU A 66 -3.62 -11.65 1.19
C GLU A 66 -4.53 -12.25 2.28
N VAL A 67 -4.01 -12.42 3.50
CA VAL A 67 -4.73 -13.03 4.62
C VAL A 67 -5.52 -11.97 5.37
N LEU A 68 -4.85 -10.86 5.73
CA LEU A 68 -5.47 -9.76 6.49
C LEU A 68 -6.26 -8.78 5.60
N VAL A 69 -5.96 -8.75 4.30
CA VAL A 69 -6.66 -7.97 3.29
C VAL A 69 -6.87 -8.88 2.09
N THR A 70 -8.09 -9.00 1.57
CA THR A 70 -8.31 -9.79 0.35
C THR A 70 -7.73 -9.06 -0.84
N ASN A 71 -7.11 -9.81 -1.75
CA ASN A 71 -6.50 -9.24 -2.94
C ASN A 71 -7.56 -8.55 -3.83
N PRO A 72 -7.46 -7.23 -4.07
CA PRO A 72 -8.39 -6.50 -4.94
C PRO A 72 -8.04 -6.65 -6.43
N GLY A 73 -7.01 -7.43 -6.77
CA GLY A 73 -6.36 -7.49 -8.07
C GLY A 73 -5.02 -6.78 -8.03
N ASN A 74 -3.98 -7.39 -8.61
CA ASN A 74 -2.61 -6.88 -8.64
C ASN A 74 -2.11 -6.38 -7.27
N TYR A 75 -2.60 -6.96 -6.16
CA TYR A 75 -2.28 -6.55 -4.79
C TYR A 75 -2.63 -5.09 -4.44
N GLY A 76 -3.50 -4.46 -5.23
CA GLY A 76 -3.86 -3.04 -5.12
C GLY A 76 -3.06 -2.11 -6.03
N PHE A 77 -2.12 -2.60 -6.82
CA PHE A 77 -1.38 -1.80 -7.80
C PHE A 77 -2.17 -1.59 -9.09
N GLU A 78 -2.07 -0.39 -9.63
CA GLU A 78 -2.66 0.01 -10.89
C GLU A 78 -1.62 0.78 -11.71
N PHE A 79 -1.58 0.53 -13.02
CA PHE A 79 -0.78 1.30 -13.97
C PHE A 79 -1.71 2.07 -14.91
N THR A 80 -1.40 3.34 -15.15
CA THR A 80 -2.16 4.20 -16.06
C THR A 80 -1.23 5.03 -16.92
N ASP A 81 -1.70 5.40 -18.11
CA ASP A 81 -1.05 6.35 -19.02
C ASP A 81 -2.13 7.13 -19.80
N THR A 82 -1.72 8.01 -20.70
CA THR A 82 -2.64 8.83 -21.52
C THR A 82 -3.18 8.13 -22.77
N SER A 83 -2.88 6.86 -23.01
CA SER A 83 -3.31 6.15 -24.23
C SER A 83 -4.82 5.84 -24.24
N GLY A 84 -5.48 5.89 -23.08
CA GLY A 84 -6.86 5.43 -22.89
C GLY A 84 -7.00 3.90 -22.78
N ALA A 85 -5.94 3.16 -23.07
CA ALA A 85 -5.86 1.70 -22.93
C ALA A 85 -4.44 1.30 -22.45
N PRO A 86 -4.04 1.69 -21.22
CA PRO A 86 -2.73 1.39 -20.69
C PRO A 86 -2.50 -0.14 -20.66
N PRO A 87 -1.27 -0.62 -20.92
CA PRO A 87 -0.96 -2.04 -20.79
C PRO A 87 -1.33 -2.58 -19.41
N ALA A 88 -2.00 -3.73 -19.37
CA ALA A 88 -2.35 -4.38 -18.11
C ALA A 88 -1.09 -4.80 -17.33
N ILE A 89 -1.15 -4.77 -16.00
CA ILE A 89 -0.16 -5.42 -15.15
C ILE A 89 -0.34 -6.94 -15.30
N ALA A 90 0.68 -7.61 -15.82
CA ALA A 90 0.74 -9.06 -16.01
C ALA A 90 1.28 -9.80 -14.77
N ALA A 91 2.17 -9.17 -14.01
CA ALA A 91 2.71 -9.74 -12.77
C ALA A 91 3.13 -8.65 -11.79
N VAL A 92 3.07 -8.98 -10.49
CA VAL A 92 3.60 -8.20 -9.39
C VAL A 92 4.52 -9.10 -8.57
N ALA A 93 5.75 -8.65 -8.31
CA ALA A 93 6.73 -9.41 -7.54
C ALA A 93 7.44 -8.51 -6.53
N LEU A 94 7.79 -9.08 -5.38
CA LEU A 94 8.73 -8.46 -4.45
C LEU A 94 10.15 -8.83 -4.86
N VAL A 95 11.01 -7.83 -5.01
CA VAL A 95 12.42 -8.00 -5.37
C VAL A 95 13.27 -7.44 -4.24
N GLY A 96 13.90 -8.34 -3.48
CA GLY A 96 14.62 -7.93 -2.28
C GLY A 96 13.70 -7.34 -1.19
N PRO A 97 14.26 -6.57 -0.24
CA PRO A 97 13.52 -6.16 0.96
C PRO A 97 12.61 -4.94 0.76
N ALA A 98 12.80 -4.16 -0.30
CA ALA A 98 12.21 -2.82 -0.42
C ALA A 98 11.65 -2.47 -1.81
N THR A 99 11.60 -3.43 -2.73
CA THR A 99 11.22 -3.15 -4.12
C THR A 99 10.05 -4.02 -4.55
N VAL A 100 9.08 -3.39 -5.22
CA VAL A 100 8.02 -4.06 -5.96
C VAL A 100 8.32 -3.89 -7.45
N GLN A 101 8.29 -4.98 -8.20
CA GLN A 101 8.40 -4.98 -9.65
C GLN A 101 7.03 -5.31 -10.25
N LEU A 102 6.54 -4.42 -11.11
CA LEU A 102 5.36 -4.64 -11.93
C LEU A 102 5.84 -5.00 -13.34
N THR A 103 5.36 -6.12 -13.88
CA THR A 103 5.56 -6.47 -15.29
C THR A 103 4.30 -6.14 -16.04
N LEU A 104 4.38 -5.23 -17.01
CA LEU A 104 3.28 -4.86 -17.90
C LEU A 104 3.19 -5.85 -19.08
N ALA A 105 1.99 -6.03 -19.62
CA ALA A 105 1.74 -6.94 -20.73
C ALA A 105 2.40 -6.48 -22.06
N ALA A 106 2.70 -5.19 -22.16
CA ALA A 106 3.41 -4.58 -23.29
C ALA A 106 4.14 -3.32 -22.79
N GLU A 107 5.12 -2.85 -23.56
CA GLU A 107 5.77 -1.57 -23.30
C GLU A 107 4.75 -0.42 -23.47
N PRO A 108 4.55 0.43 -22.44
CA PRO A 108 3.60 1.52 -22.51
C PRO A 108 4.11 2.63 -23.43
N VAL A 109 3.26 3.02 -24.37
CA VAL A 109 3.54 4.09 -25.35
C VAL A 109 2.85 5.41 -25.00
N GLY A 110 1.89 5.38 -24.06
CA GLY A 110 1.23 6.58 -23.56
C GLY A 110 2.17 7.44 -22.71
N GLY A 111 1.96 8.76 -22.74
CA GLY A 111 2.63 9.70 -21.85
C GLY A 111 1.98 9.75 -20.46
N ASN A 112 2.52 10.58 -19.56
CA ASN A 112 2.05 10.74 -18.18
C ASN A 112 1.73 9.38 -17.52
N GLN A 113 2.72 8.50 -17.55
CA GLN A 113 2.63 7.18 -16.96
C GLN A 113 2.63 7.30 -15.44
N ARG A 114 1.76 6.57 -14.77
CA ARG A 114 1.57 6.67 -13.32
C ARG A 114 1.30 5.30 -12.72
N VAL A 115 1.84 5.08 -11.52
CA VAL A 115 1.46 3.95 -10.68
C VAL A 115 0.58 4.48 -9.56
N ARG A 116 -0.57 3.83 -9.37
CA ARG A 116 -1.48 4.11 -8.28
C ARG A 116 -1.56 2.89 -7.38
N TYR A 117 -1.83 3.12 -6.11
CA TYR A 117 -1.97 2.04 -5.15
C TYR A 117 -3.19 2.23 -4.27
N ALA A 118 -4.00 1.17 -4.18
CA ALA A 118 -5.25 1.13 -3.46
C ALA A 118 -6.19 2.30 -3.86
N ALA A 119 -6.16 2.74 -5.12
CA ALA A 119 -6.82 3.97 -5.53
C ALA A 119 -8.29 3.75 -5.93
N THR A 120 -8.57 2.65 -6.65
CA THR A 120 -9.91 2.40 -7.19
C THR A 120 -10.76 1.58 -6.23
N GLY A 121 -11.95 2.11 -5.92
CA GLY A 121 -13.01 1.40 -5.20
C GLY A 121 -14.32 1.37 -6.00
N THR A 122 -15.23 0.47 -5.63
CA THR A 122 -16.57 0.42 -6.23
C THR A 122 -17.50 1.45 -5.59
N PRO A 123 -18.16 2.34 -6.36
CA PRO A 123 -19.11 3.29 -5.81
C PRO A 123 -20.22 2.61 -5.00
N GLY A 124 -20.54 3.17 -3.83
CA GLY A 124 -21.54 2.63 -2.91
C GLY A 124 -21.07 1.41 -2.09
N VAL A 125 -19.83 0.96 -2.27
CA VAL A 125 -19.23 -0.11 -1.46
C VAL A 125 -18.29 0.49 -0.42
N TRP A 126 -18.52 0.15 0.84
CA TRP A 126 -17.68 0.60 1.94
C TRP A 126 -16.23 0.14 1.80
N GLY A 127 -15.31 1.00 2.25
CA GLY A 127 -13.91 0.62 2.43
C GLY A 127 -13.79 -0.50 3.48
N GLY A 128 -12.81 -1.37 3.30
CA GLY A 128 -12.65 -2.51 4.19
C GLY A 128 -11.47 -3.40 3.78
N PRO A 129 -11.09 -4.34 4.66
CA PRO A 129 -10.07 -5.33 4.32
C PRO A 129 -10.57 -6.29 3.23
N THR A 130 -11.88 -6.34 2.98
CA THR A 130 -12.50 -7.25 2.01
C THR A 130 -13.23 -6.52 0.87
N THR A 131 -13.45 -5.21 0.99
CA THR A 131 -14.29 -4.41 0.08
C THR A 131 -13.71 -3.02 -0.14
N GLY A 132 -14.16 -2.33 -1.20
CA GLY A 132 -13.68 -0.99 -1.52
C GLY A 132 -12.21 -0.96 -1.94
N ALA A 133 -11.67 0.26 -2.03
CA ALA A 133 -10.27 0.50 -2.40
C ALA A 133 -9.35 0.02 -1.27
N ARG A 134 -8.38 -0.84 -1.61
CA ARG A 134 -7.46 -1.47 -0.65
C ARG A 134 -6.21 -1.97 -1.38
N GLY A 135 -5.20 -2.39 -0.61
CA GLY A 135 -4.02 -3.06 -1.15
C GLY A 135 -3.39 -3.97 -0.10
N ASN A 136 -2.51 -4.86 -0.55
CA ASN A 136 -1.98 -5.95 0.27
C ASN A 136 -0.55 -5.71 0.77
N LEU A 137 0.09 -4.63 0.35
CA LEU A 137 1.47 -4.33 0.71
C LEU A 137 1.54 -3.79 2.14
N ARG A 138 2.33 -4.47 2.96
CA ARG A 138 2.81 -4.02 4.27
C ARG A 138 4.31 -4.28 4.39
N ASP A 139 4.91 -3.79 5.46
CA ASP A 139 6.24 -4.21 5.87
C ASP A 139 6.16 -5.40 6.86
N SER A 140 7.31 -5.82 7.38
CA SER A 140 7.43 -7.00 8.25
C SER A 140 7.26 -6.70 9.74
N ASP A 141 6.81 -5.48 10.09
CA ASP A 141 6.74 -5.07 11.49
C ASP A 141 5.85 -6.01 12.32
N ALA A 142 6.47 -6.69 13.29
CA ALA A 142 5.81 -7.67 14.16
C ALA A 142 5.25 -7.06 15.44
N THR A 143 5.22 -5.73 15.57
CA THR A 143 4.70 -5.05 16.76
C THR A 143 3.24 -5.46 17.00
N VAL A 144 2.96 -5.92 18.21
CA VAL A 144 1.62 -6.26 18.66
C VAL A 144 1.13 -5.17 19.60
N SER A 145 -0.11 -4.77 19.41
CA SER A 145 -0.84 -3.84 20.27
C SER A 145 -1.03 -4.44 21.68
N ARG A 146 -1.29 -3.60 22.68
CA ARG A 146 -1.62 -4.02 24.06
C ARG A 146 -2.88 -4.88 24.15
N HIS A 147 -3.68 -4.90 23.09
CA HIS A 147 -4.91 -5.68 22.96
C HIS A 147 -4.78 -6.85 21.97
N GLY A 148 -3.56 -7.18 21.55
CA GLY A 148 -3.29 -8.35 20.71
C GLY A 148 -3.44 -8.12 19.21
N TYR A 149 -3.69 -6.88 18.77
CA TYR A 149 -3.80 -6.58 17.35
C TYR A 149 -2.43 -6.41 16.69
N ALA A 150 -2.28 -6.81 15.43
CA ALA A 150 -1.06 -6.51 14.68
C ALA A 150 -0.98 -5.01 14.33
N LEU A 151 0.21 -4.42 14.45
CA LEU A 151 0.50 -3.03 14.11
C LEU A 151 1.44 -2.94 12.90
N HIS A 152 1.20 -3.74 11.86
CA HIS A 152 1.97 -3.69 10.61
C HIS A 152 1.95 -2.28 9.98
N ASN A 153 3.07 -1.83 9.41
CA ASN A 153 3.02 -0.60 8.62
C ASN A 153 2.49 -0.96 7.22
N TRP A 154 1.23 -0.61 6.96
CA TRP A 154 0.59 -0.79 5.65
C TRP A 154 1.02 0.31 4.69
N ALA A 155 1.15 -0.03 3.41
CA ALA A 155 1.48 0.96 2.39
C ALA A 155 0.35 1.99 2.28
N VAL A 156 0.72 3.27 2.23
CA VAL A 156 -0.24 4.36 2.07
C VAL A 156 -0.80 4.38 0.64
N HIS A 157 -2.02 4.90 0.48
CA HIS A 157 -2.55 5.22 -0.84
C HIS A 157 -1.63 6.23 -1.54
N PHE A 158 -1.37 6.02 -2.82
CA PHE A 158 -0.61 6.97 -3.63
C PHE A 158 -1.03 6.94 -5.09
N ASP A 159 -0.70 8.01 -5.78
CA ASP A 159 -0.77 8.16 -7.22
C ASP A 159 0.47 8.97 -7.62
N GLU A 160 1.48 8.32 -8.18
CA GLU A 160 2.80 8.93 -8.45
C GLU A 160 3.23 8.71 -9.90
N PRO A 161 3.94 9.68 -10.50
CA PRO A 161 4.47 9.55 -11.85
C PRO A 161 5.54 8.46 -11.93
N VAL A 162 5.64 7.84 -13.10
CA VAL A 162 6.77 7.00 -13.49
C VAL A 162 7.82 7.89 -14.15
N GLU A 163 9.03 7.90 -13.58
CA GLU A 163 10.20 8.63 -14.07
C GLU A 163 10.94 7.89 -15.20
#